data_AF-A0A838RS98-F1
#
_entry.id   AF-A0A838RS98-F1
#
_cell.length_a   1.000
_cell.length_b   1.000
_cell.length_c   1.000
_cell.angle_alpha   90.00
_cell.angle_beta   90.00
_cell.angle_gamma   90.00
#
_symmetry.space_group_name_H-M   'P 1'
#
loop_
_entity.id
_entity.type
_entity.pdbx_description
1 polymer ?
#
loop_
_entity_poly.entity_id
_entity_poly.type
_entity_poly.pdbx_seq_one_letter_code
_entity_poly.pdbx_strand_id
1 'polypeptide(L)'
;MIGKIKRRFKKRNSSSEIAPDEIFLDSSNLPQFDRHQFEGRIEKPISRRIIAFTGIFFLIIGVVFTYKVWNLQITQGAVFTERSENNRLRHTIVFSDRGVIYDRNKNLLAWNEKNLIDSDYSFRKYSTTTGLSNIIGYVKYPSKDSAGFYYREDYLGMDGVEKYYENRLQGTNGLKIKETDVYGKVISESTQNPPKSGDELVLSIDSRIQSKLYDTIEQLSKNVGFVGGAGVIMDIHSGEIITEVSFPEYNSQTFTDGTDHEKINAYFTDKTTPLLDRATSG
;
A
#
# COMPACT_ATOMS: atom_id res chain seq x y z
N MET A 1 -25.37 -66.37 -15.83
CA MET A 1 -24.92 -67.76 -15.60
C MET A 1 -24.85 -68.01 -14.10
N ILE A 2 -25.70 -68.92 -13.60
CA ILE A 2 -25.94 -69.23 -12.19
C ILE A 2 -25.01 -70.38 -11.77
N GLY A 3 -24.24 -70.22 -10.68
CA GLY A 3 -23.21 -71.17 -10.23
C GLY A 3 -23.38 -71.63 -8.77
N LYS A 4 -24.36 -72.49 -8.55
CA LYS A 4 -24.59 -73.49 -7.48
C LYS A 4 -23.77 -73.44 -6.16
N ILE A 5 -24.50 -73.13 -5.09
CA ILE A 5 -24.20 -73.43 -3.68
C ILE A 5 -24.46 -74.93 -3.40
N LYS A 6 -23.50 -75.67 -2.82
CA LYS A 6 -23.71 -77.03 -2.28
C LYS A 6 -23.80 -77.00 -0.75
N ARG A 7 -25.01 -77.19 -0.23
CA ARG A 7 -25.32 -77.54 1.17
C ARG A 7 -24.95 -79.01 1.42
N ARG A 8 -24.24 -79.31 2.52
CA ARG A 8 -24.15 -80.67 3.10
C ARG A 8 -24.86 -80.66 4.45
N PHE A 9 -26.06 -81.25 4.48
CA PHE A 9 -26.76 -81.60 5.72
C PHE A 9 -26.13 -82.89 6.29
N LYS A 10 -25.65 -82.85 7.54
CA LYS A 10 -25.24 -84.05 8.28
C LYS A 10 -26.40 -84.43 9.22
N LYS A 11 -26.85 -85.67 9.06
CA LYS A 11 -28.00 -86.30 9.72
C LYS A 11 -27.80 -86.35 11.25
N ARG A 12 -28.82 -85.91 12.00
CA ARG A 12 -28.99 -86.11 13.44
C ARG A 12 -29.59 -87.50 13.66
N ASN A 13 -28.93 -88.35 14.44
CA ASN A 13 -29.59 -89.50 15.08
C ASN A 13 -29.86 -89.10 16.53
N SER A 14 -31.13 -89.07 16.90
CA SER A 14 -31.60 -88.86 18.27
C SER A 14 -32.38 -90.10 18.66
N SER A 15 -31.85 -90.83 19.64
CA SER A 15 -32.58 -91.83 20.40
C SER A 15 -31.87 -91.98 21.75
N SER A 16 -32.38 -91.26 22.73
CA SER A 16 -32.18 -91.55 24.15
C SER A 16 -33.57 -91.31 24.74
N GLU A 17 -34.28 -92.40 25.01
CA GLU A 17 -35.43 -92.38 25.90
C GLU A 17 -34.89 -91.98 27.27
N ILE A 18 -35.32 -90.82 27.77
CA ILE A 18 -34.98 -90.33 29.10
C ILE A 18 -35.89 -91.08 30.07
N ALA A 19 -35.31 -91.88 30.95
CA ALA A 19 -36.05 -92.57 32.01
C ALA A 19 -36.57 -91.53 33.02
N PRO A 20 -37.80 -91.65 33.54
CA PRO A 20 -38.38 -90.70 34.52
C PRO A 20 -37.53 -90.50 35.79
N ASP A 21 -36.62 -91.41 36.07
CA ASP A 21 -35.83 -91.47 37.30
C ASP A 21 -34.64 -90.49 37.29
N GLU A 22 -34.21 -90.01 36.10
CA GLU A 22 -33.12 -89.03 35.95
C GLU A 22 -33.56 -87.58 36.26
N ILE A 23 -34.87 -87.30 36.27
CA ILE A 23 -35.41 -85.95 36.49
C ILE A 23 -35.41 -85.58 37.99
N PHE A 24 -35.39 -86.56 38.90
CA PHE A 24 -35.53 -86.29 40.33
C PHE A 24 -34.22 -86.02 41.08
N LEU A 25 -33.06 -86.30 40.49
CA LEU A 25 -31.75 -86.12 41.17
C LEU A 25 -31.15 -84.70 41.05
N ASP A 26 -31.63 -83.86 40.14
CA ASP A 26 -31.03 -82.52 39.88
C ASP A 26 -31.82 -81.36 40.53
N SER A 27 -32.83 -81.67 41.34
CA SER A 27 -33.67 -80.68 42.02
C SER A 27 -33.12 -80.19 43.37
N SER A 28 -32.00 -80.75 43.85
CA SER A 28 -31.41 -80.43 45.15
C SER A 28 -30.26 -79.41 45.13
N ASN A 29 -29.99 -78.74 44.00
CA ASN A 29 -29.04 -77.63 43.93
C ASN A 29 -29.63 -76.41 43.21
N LEU A 30 -30.39 -75.60 43.94
CA LEU A 30 -30.73 -74.23 43.52
C LEU A 30 -29.58 -73.30 43.95
N PRO A 31 -28.81 -72.70 43.04
CA PRO A 31 -27.81 -71.70 43.43
C PRO A 31 -28.53 -70.43 43.90
N GLN A 32 -28.23 -70.00 45.14
CA GLN A 32 -28.67 -68.73 45.69
C GLN A 32 -28.21 -67.57 44.79
N PHE A 33 -29.12 -66.63 44.55
CA PHE A 33 -28.89 -65.45 43.72
C PHE A 33 -28.03 -64.43 44.48
N ASP A 34 -26.72 -64.46 44.26
CA ASP A 34 -25.75 -63.60 44.93
C ASP A 34 -25.67 -62.22 44.24
N ARG A 35 -26.02 -61.15 44.96
CA ARG A 35 -26.17 -59.79 44.39
C ARG A 35 -24.85 -59.01 44.26
N HIS A 36 -23.71 -59.61 44.59
CA HIS A 36 -22.39 -58.96 44.52
C HIS A 36 -21.64 -59.18 43.20
N GLN A 37 -22.19 -59.96 42.28
CA GLN A 37 -21.61 -60.08 40.93
C GLN A 37 -22.14 -58.96 40.04
N PHE A 38 -21.23 -58.07 39.61
CA PHE A 38 -21.42 -57.24 38.43
C PHE A 38 -21.46 -58.13 37.16
N GLU A 39 -22.42 -59.04 37.06
CA GLU A 39 -22.68 -59.79 35.84
C GLU A 39 -23.58 -58.95 34.94
N GLY A 40 -23.01 -58.46 33.84
CA GLY A 40 -23.77 -57.71 32.85
C GLY A 40 -22.99 -56.80 31.91
N ARG A 41 -21.65 -56.83 31.89
CA ARG A 41 -20.91 -56.35 30.72
C ARG A 41 -20.36 -57.55 29.99
N ILE A 42 -21.00 -57.88 28.86
CA ILE A 42 -20.40 -58.74 27.85
C ILE A 42 -19.21 -57.97 27.28
N GLU A 43 -18.07 -58.05 27.96
CA GLU A 43 -16.78 -57.72 27.38
C GLU A 43 -16.44 -58.91 26.48
N LYS A 44 -17.01 -58.92 25.26
CA LYS A 44 -16.52 -59.82 24.23
C LYS A 44 -15.02 -59.51 24.10
N PRO A 45 -14.12 -60.47 24.38
CA PRO A 45 -12.69 -60.20 24.30
C PRO A 45 -12.41 -59.73 22.88
N ILE A 46 -11.80 -58.55 22.76
CA ILE A 46 -11.52 -57.95 21.46
C ILE A 46 -10.68 -58.97 20.68
N SER A 47 -11.29 -59.56 19.65
CA SER A 47 -10.61 -60.62 18.91
C SER A 47 -9.36 -60.03 18.26
N ARG A 48 -8.25 -60.77 18.29
CA ARG A 48 -6.99 -60.34 17.61
C ARG A 48 -7.22 -59.99 16.13
N ARG A 49 -8.25 -60.57 15.50
CA ARG A 49 -8.67 -60.24 14.13
C ARG A 49 -9.23 -58.83 14.01
N ILE A 50 -10.09 -58.40 14.95
CA ILE A 50 -10.64 -57.02 14.94
C ILE A 50 -9.50 -56.02 15.12
N ILE A 51 -8.58 -56.26 16.06
CA ILE A 51 -7.39 -55.41 16.26
C ILE A 51 -6.55 -55.34 14.97
N ALA A 52 -6.34 -56.48 14.30
CA ALA A 52 -5.61 -56.53 13.03
C ALA A 52 -6.33 -55.75 11.91
N PHE A 53 -7.65 -55.89 11.78
CA PHE A 53 -8.42 -55.16 10.78
C PHE A 53 -8.44 -53.65 11.04
N THR A 54 -8.65 -53.22 12.29
CA THR A 54 -8.60 -51.81 12.67
C THR A 54 -7.20 -51.24 12.47
N GLY A 55 -6.15 -52.01 12.78
CA GLY A 55 -4.76 -51.61 12.52
C GLY A 55 -4.46 -51.44 11.04
N ILE A 56 -4.90 -52.38 10.19
CA ILE A 56 -4.76 -52.29 8.73
C ILE A 56 -5.51 -51.07 8.18
N PHE A 57 -6.71 -50.80 8.68
CA PHE A 57 -7.51 -49.64 8.29
C PHE A 57 -6.79 -48.32 8.59
N PHE A 58 -6.27 -48.14 9.81
CA PHE A 58 -5.50 -46.95 10.17
C PHE A 58 -4.18 -46.86 9.41
N LEU A 59 -3.54 -47.99 9.10
CA LEU A 59 -2.32 -48.02 8.29
C LEU A 59 -2.57 -47.55 6.86
N ILE A 60 -3.67 -47.99 6.23
CA ILE A 60 -4.06 -47.53 4.88
C ILE A 60 -4.33 -46.02 4.89
N ILE A 61 -5.06 -45.53 5.88
CA ILE A 61 -5.30 -44.08 6.05
C ILE A 61 -3.97 -43.33 6.20
N GLY A 62 -3.07 -43.84 7.04
CA GLY A 62 -1.73 -43.29 7.24
C GLY A 62 -0.95 -43.18 5.93
N VAL A 63 -0.95 -44.24 5.11
CA VAL A 63 -0.29 -44.25 3.80
C VAL A 63 -0.88 -43.19 2.86
N VAL A 64 -2.20 -43.03 2.83
CA VAL A 64 -2.87 -42.00 2.01
C VAL A 64 -2.47 -40.59 2.44
N PHE A 65 -2.43 -40.32 3.75
CA PHE A 65 -1.98 -39.02 4.27
C PHE A 65 -0.51 -38.78 3.98
N THR A 66 0.36 -39.77 4.17
CA THR A 66 1.79 -39.67 3.83
C THR A 66 1.98 -39.39 2.35
N TYR A 67 1.25 -40.08 1.47
CA TYR A 67 1.28 -39.79 0.03
C TYR A 67 0.79 -38.37 -0.28
N LYS A 68 -0.28 -37.90 0.38
CA LYS A 68 -0.81 -36.55 0.20
C LYS A 68 0.18 -35.47 0.65
N VAL A 69 0.83 -35.68 1.80
CA VAL A 69 1.88 -34.80 2.32
C VAL A 69 3.10 -34.82 1.41
N TRP A 70 3.54 -36.00 0.97
CA TRP A 70 4.63 -36.15 0.01
C TRP A 70 4.33 -35.42 -1.30
N ASN A 71 3.12 -35.57 -1.83
CA ASN A 71 2.72 -34.86 -3.04
C ASN A 71 2.76 -33.33 -2.81
N LEU A 72 2.17 -32.84 -1.72
CA LEU A 72 2.15 -31.41 -1.43
C LEU A 72 3.56 -30.83 -1.19
N GLN A 73 4.43 -31.55 -0.48
CA GLN A 73 5.77 -31.10 -0.12
C GLN A 73 6.81 -31.31 -1.24
N ILE A 74 6.73 -32.40 -2.01
CA ILE A 74 7.76 -32.74 -3.01
C ILE A 74 7.38 -32.31 -4.42
N THR A 75 6.11 -32.44 -4.86
CA THR A 75 5.74 -32.06 -6.24
C THR A 75 5.34 -30.60 -6.36
N GLN A 76 4.82 -29.99 -5.28
CA GLN A 76 4.35 -28.60 -5.29
C GLN A 76 5.04 -27.71 -4.23
N GLY A 77 5.87 -28.27 -3.35
CA GLY A 77 6.49 -27.52 -2.26
C GLY A 77 7.41 -26.41 -2.76
N ALA A 78 8.23 -26.68 -3.78
CA ALA A 78 9.09 -25.66 -4.38
C ALA A 78 8.28 -24.45 -4.89
N VAL A 79 7.13 -24.69 -5.52
CA VAL A 79 6.28 -23.63 -6.12
C VAL A 79 5.54 -22.80 -5.07
N PHE A 80 5.08 -23.41 -3.98
CA PHE A 80 4.39 -22.68 -2.91
C PHE A 80 5.34 -22.00 -1.92
N THR A 81 6.51 -22.59 -1.65
CA THR A 81 7.58 -21.93 -0.88
C THR A 81 8.13 -20.74 -1.67
N GLU A 82 8.38 -20.88 -2.97
CA GLU A 82 8.85 -19.76 -3.82
C GLU A 82 7.84 -18.59 -3.88
N ARG A 83 6.54 -18.89 -4.00
CA ARG A 83 5.49 -17.86 -4.01
C ARG A 83 5.24 -17.21 -2.64
N SER A 84 5.50 -17.90 -1.54
CA SER A 84 5.25 -17.37 -0.18
C SER A 84 6.46 -16.70 0.44
N GLU A 85 7.68 -17.18 0.17
CA GLU A 85 8.91 -16.56 0.69
C GLU A 85 9.29 -15.27 -0.04
N ASN A 86 8.81 -15.08 -1.28
CA ASN A 86 9.23 -13.95 -2.10
C ASN A 86 8.12 -12.95 -2.46
N ASN A 87 6.87 -13.18 -2.03
CA ASN A 87 5.85 -12.12 -2.08
C ASN A 87 6.17 -11.08 -1.01
N ARG A 88 6.97 -10.09 -1.37
CA ARG A 88 7.30 -8.97 -0.49
C ARG A 88 6.14 -7.99 -0.52
N LEU A 89 5.44 -7.86 0.60
CA LEU A 89 4.55 -6.73 0.83
C LEU A 89 5.41 -5.46 0.83
N ARG A 90 5.20 -4.58 -0.15
CA ARG A 90 5.86 -3.29 -0.22
C ARG A 90 4.85 -2.20 0.09
N HIS A 91 5.13 -1.43 1.14
CA HIS A 91 4.44 -0.17 1.36
C HIS A 91 5.01 0.85 0.39
N THR A 92 4.15 1.43 -0.43
CA THR A 92 4.47 2.54 -1.32
C THR A 92 3.57 3.71 -0.95
N ILE A 93 4.19 4.88 -0.81
CA ILE A 93 3.50 6.13 -0.56
C ILE A 93 2.78 6.51 -1.84
N VAL A 94 1.53 6.94 -1.71
CA VAL A 94 0.80 7.56 -2.80
C VAL A 94 0.80 9.05 -2.52
N PHE A 95 1.56 9.80 -3.31
CA PHE A 95 1.72 11.23 -3.09
C PHE A 95 0.40 11.96 -3.33
N SER A 96 0.09 12.92 -2.45
CA SER A 96 -1.01 13.85 -2.69
C SER A 96 -0.60 14.94 -3.66
N ASP A 97 -1.56 15.37 -4.47
CA ASP A 97 -1.37 16.56 -5.29
C ASP A 97 -1.35 17.81 -4.39
N ARG A 98 -0.39 18.70 -4.64
CA ARG A 98 -0.29 19.97 -3.93
C ARG A 98 -1.43 20.91 -4.31
N GLY A 99 -1.85 21.81 -3.42
CA GLY A 99 -2.86 22.82 -3.70
C GLY A 99 -2.54 23.70 -4.92
N VAL A 100 -3.54 24.02 -5.73
CA VAL A 100 -3.38 24.91 -6.90
C VAL A 100 -3.39 26.37 -6.43
N ILE A 101 -2.50 27.19 -6.97
CA ILE A 101 -2.40 28.62 -6.67
C ILE A 101 -2.97 29.42 -7.83
N TYR A 102 -3.91 30.30 -7.52
CA TYR A 102 -4.59 31.20 -8.44
C TYR A 102 -4.32 32.66 -8.08
N ASP A 103 -4.39 33.53 -9.09
CA ASP A 103 -4.51 34.99 -8.91
C ASP A 103 -5.97 35.39 -8.62
N ARG A 104 -6.20 36.63 -8.18
CA ARG A 104 -7.52 37.22 -7.91
C ARG A 104 -8.56 37.00 -9.04
N ASN A 105 -8.11 36.91 -10.30
CA ASN A 105 -8.94 36.67 -11.48
C ASN A 105 -9.10 35.18 -11.82
N LYS A 106 -8.68 34.26 -10.94
CA LYS A 106 -8.69 32.81 -11.14
C LYS A 106 -7.79 32.30 -12.29
N ASN A 107 -6.77 33.07 -12.65
CA ASN A 107 -5.70 32.59 -13.53
C ASN A 107 -4.77 31.65 -12.76
N LEU A 108 -4.31 30.58 -13.41
CA LEU A 108 -3.38 29.61 -12.82
C LEU A 108 -1.99 30.23 -12.66
N LEU A 109 -1.47 30.21 -11.45
CA LEU A 109 -0.12 30.66 -11.12
C LEU A 109 0.82 29.48 -10.86
N ALA A 110 0.34 28.47 -10.13
CA ALA A 110 1.06 27.22 -9.93
C ALA A 110 0.08 26.04 -9.86
N TRP A 111 0.36 24.96 -10.59
CA TRP A 111 -0.50 23.78 -10.69
C TRP A 111 0.33 22.50 -10.79
N ASN A 112 -0.32 21.34 -10.72
CA ASN A 112 0.34 20.05 -10.86
C ASN A 112 0.08 19.45 -12.24
N GLU A 113 1.10 18.84 -12.82
CA GLU A 113 1.06 18.13 -14.09
C GLU A 113 1.50 16.68 -13.86
N LYS A 114 0.75 15.72 -14.44
CA LYS A 114 1.08 14.30 -14.27
C LYS A 114 2.27 13.93 -15.15
N ASN A 115 3.26 13.28 -14.55
CA ASN A 115 4.35 12.67 -15.31
C ASN A 115 3.87 11.32 -15.87
N LEU A 116 4.00 11.14 -17.20
CA LEU A 116 3.62 9.91 -17.88
C LEU A 116 4.72 8.83 -17.83
N ILE A 117 5.95 9.21 -17.46
CA ILE A 117 7.14 8.32 -17.45
C ILE A 117 7.37 7.73 -16.05
N ASP A 118 7.36 8.58 -15.02
CA ASP A 118 7.52 8.16 -13.60
C ASP A 118 6.25 8.55 -12.84
N SER A 119 5.41 7.56 -12.50
CA SER A 119 4.04 7.77 -12.00
C SER A 119 3.97 8.00 -10.49
N ASP A 120 5.10 8.14 -9.80
CA ASP A 120 5.12 8.21 -8.34
C ASP A 120 4.43 9.49 -7.84
N TYR A 121 4.73 10.66 -8.43
CA TYR A 121 4.19 11.95 -8.00
C TYR A 121 4.00 12.92 -9.17
N SER A 122 3.16 13.95 -8.97
CA SER A 122 2.89 14.98 -9.98
C SER A 122 3.99 16.05 -9.98
N PHE A 123 4.34 16.60 -11.13
CA PHE A 123 5.27 17.72 -11.23
C PHE A 123 4.58 19.04 -10.96
N ARG A 124 5.29 19.96 -10.30
CA ARG A 124 4.82 21.33 -10.07
C ARG A 124 5.19 22.18 -11.29
N LYS A 125 4.19 22.85 -11.84
CA LYS A 125 4.33 23.81 -12.94
C LYS A 125 3.96 25.21 -12.47
N TYR A 126 4.70 26.19 -12.96
CA TYR A 126 4.46 27.60 -12.70
C TYR A 126 4.07 28.32 -13.98
N SER A 127 3.32 29.41 -13.84
CA SER A 127 3.00 30.29 -14.95
C SER A 127 4.27 30.83 -15.60
N THR A 128 4.25 30.96 -16.92
CA THR A 128 5.36 31.56 -17.70
C THR A 128 5.33 33.09 -17.68
N THR A 129 4.36 33.68 -16.98
CA THR A 129 4.24 35.13 -16.82
C THR A 129 5.40 35.67 -15.99
N THR A 130 5.99 36.79 -16.42
CA THR A 130 7.13 37.44 -15.77
C THR A 130 6.74 38.11 -14.46
N GLY A 131 7.72 38.23 -13.57
CA GLY A 131 7.64 38.93 -12.29
C GLY A 131 6.92 38.16 -11.18
N LEU A 132 6.71 36.85 -11.32
CA LEU A 132 5.98 36.03 -10.34
C LEU A 132 6.88 35.20 -9.44
N SER A 133 8.14 34.97 -9.82
CA SER A 133 8.95 33.90 -9.22
C SER A 133 9.29 34.17 -7.76
N ASN A 134 9.67 35.41 -7.42
CA ASN A 134 9.97 35.78 -6.03
C ASN A 134 8.74 35.73 -5.10
N ILE A 135 7.53 36.00 -5.62
CA ILE A 135 6.30 35.90 -4.83
C ILE A 135 5.87 34.46 -4.66
N ILE A 136 5.76 33.71 -5.76
CA ILE A 136 5.26 32.34 -5.69
C ILE A 136 6.28 31.47 -4.96
N GLY A 137 7.56 31.65 -5.27
CA GLY A 137 8.64 30.79 -4.83
C GLY A 137 8.75 29.54 -5.68
N TYR A 138 9.33 28.50 -5.09
CA TYR A 138 9.51 27.20 -5.73
C TYR A 138 9.47 26.07 -4.70
N VAL A 139 9.36 24.83 -5.18
CA VAL A 139 9.32 23.63 -4.34
C VAL A 139 10.47 22.70 -4.66
N LYS A 140 10.83 21.82 -3.74
CA LYS A 140 11.69 20.66 -4.01
C LYS A 140 10.88 19.38 -3.96
N TYR A 141 11.15 18.50 -4.92
CA TYR A 141 10.48 17.20 -4.99
C TYR A 141 10.90 16.24 -3.88
N PRO A 142 10.01 15.27 -3.56
CA PRO A 142 10.36 14.08 -2.79
C PRO A 142 11.61 13.40 -3.34
N SER A 143 12.40 12.82 -2.45
CA SER A 143 13.69 12.23 -2.82
C SER A 143 13.80 10.80 -2.30
N LYS A 144 14.23 9.90 -3.19
CA LYS A 144 14.40 8.48 -2.93
C LYS A 144 15.88 8.08 -2.90
N ASP A 145 16.20 7.10 -2.08
CA ASP A 145 17.51 6.45 -2.08
C ASP A 145 17.65 5.49 -3.28
N SER A 146 18.84 4.93 -3.49
CA SER A 146 19.10 3.95 -4.55
C SER A 146 18.30 2.64 -4.39
N ALA A 147 17.79 2.38 -3.18
CA ALA A 147 16.95 1.22 -2.88
C ALA A 147 15.44 1.49 -3.11
N GLY A 148 15.06 2.72 -3.48
CA GLY A 148 13.70 3.13 -3.75
C GLY A 148 12.86 3.45 -2.50
N PHE A 149 13.48 3.73 -1.36
CA PHE A 149 12.84 4.29 -0.18
C PHE A 149 12.90 5.80 -0.21
N TYR A 150 11.77 6.45 0.01
CA TYR A 150 11.69 7.89 0.16
C TYR A 150 12.21 8.28 1.55
N TYR A 151 13.30 9.02 1.60
CA TYR A 151 13.75 9.66 2.85
C TYR A 151 13.12 11.05 3.01
N ARG A 152 12.57 11.59 1.92
CA ARG A 152 11.73 12.77 1.90
C ARG A 152 10.48 12.44 1.10
N GLU A 153 9.35 12.47 1.79
CA GLU A 153 8.05 12.04 1.28
C GLU A 153 7.17 13.21 0.83
N ASP A 154 7.55 14.45 1.15
CA ASP A 154 6.74 15.63 0.87
C ASP A 154 7.42 16.57 -0.12
N TYR A 155 6.59 17.34 -0.83
CA TYR A 155 7.04 18.52 -1.55
C TYR A 155 7.42 19.58 -0.53
N LEU A 156 8.62 20.15 -0.64
CA LEU A 156 9.08 21.17 0.28
C LEU A 156 9.08 22.55 -0.38
N GLY A 157 8.21 23.45 0.07
CA GLY A 157 8.22 24.86 -0.30
C GLY A 157 9.48 25.56 0.20
N MET A 158 10.27 26.07 -0.71
CA MET A 158 11.58 26.66 -0.40
C MET A 158 11.51 28.16 -0.19
N ASP A 159 10.55 28.82 -0.85
CA ASP A 159 10.46 30.28 -0.89
C ASP A 159 9.02 30.76 -1.09
N GLY A 160 8.78 32.06 -0.89
CA GLY A 160 7.54 32.76 -1.24
C GLY A 160 6.26 32.15 -0.64
N VAL A 161 5.18 32.26 -1.41
CA VAL A 161 3.84 31.72 -1.12
C VAL A 161 3.89 30.21 -0.92
N GLU A 162 4.70 29.49 -1.71
CA GLU A 162 4.85 28.03 -1.60
C GLU A 162 5.33 27.62 -0.20
N LYS A 163 6.30 28.34 0.37
CA LYS A 163 6.80 28.10 1.73
C LYS A 163 5.84 28.61 2.81
N TYR A 164 5.28 29.80 2.64
CA TYR A 164 4.42 30.40 3.66
C TYR A 164 3.12 29.61 3.86
N TYR A 165 2.53 29.13 2.76
CA TYR A 165 1.29 28.35 2.78
C TYR A 165 1.49 26.84 2.70
N GLU A 166 2.69 26.33 3.02
CA GLU A 166 3.06 24.91 2.99
C GLU A 166 1.98 24.02 3.63
N ASN A 167 1.57 24.35 4.86
CA ASN A 167 0.60 23.55 5.62
C ASN A 167 -0.77 23.42 4.93
N ARG A 168 -1.17 24.40 4.11
CA ARG A 168 -2.41 24.36 3.34
C ARG A 168 -2.21 23.66 2.01
N LEU A 169 -1.07 23.87 1.37
CA LEU A 169 -0.77 23.38 0.03
C LEU A 169 -0.35 21.89 -0.01
N GLN A 170 0.35 21.36 1.00
CA GLN A 170 0.95 20.02 0.92
C GLN A 170 -0.06 18.86 0.84
N GLY A 171 -1.25 19.01 1.44
CA GLY A 171 -2.22 17.92 1.55
C GLY A 171 -1.77 16.82 2.53
N THR A 172 -2.28 15.60 2.34
CA THR A 172 -1.84 14.43 3.12
C THR A 172 -1.61 13.23 2.21
N ASN A 173 -0.39 12.68 2.25
CA ASN A 173 -0.03 11.49 1.48
C ASN A 173 -0.85 10.26 1.90
N GLY A 174 -1.18 9.45 0.90
CA GLY A 174 -1.82 8.17 1.06
C GLY A 174 -0.82 7.02 1.21
N LEU A 175 -1.34 5.86 1.58
CA LEU A 175 -0.55 4.63 1.69
C LEU A 175 -1.20 3.52 0.87
N LYS A 176 -0.40 2.94 -0.04
CA LYS A 176 -0.78 1.78 -0.84
C LYS A 176 0.14 0.62 -0.52
N ILE A 177 -0.46 -0.52 -0.20
CA ILE A 177 0.25 -1.78 -0.07
C ILE A 177 0.23 -2.46 -1.43
N LYS A 178 1.42 -2.74 -1.94
CA LYS A 178 1.65 -3.40 -3.21
C LYS A 178 2.24 -4.77 -2.96
N GLU A 179 1.51 -5.82 -3.32
CA GLU A 179 2.02 -7.19 -3.35
C GLU A 179 2.66 -7.44 -4.70
N THR A 180 3.95 -7.75 -4.69
CA THR A 180 4.75 -7.90 -5.90
C THR A 180 5.31 -9.32 -5.98
N ASP A 181 5.24 -9.91 -7.17
CA ASP A 181 5.84 -11.21 -7.51
C ASP A 181 7.38 -11.12 -7.54
N VAL A 182 8.06 -12.27 -7.60
CA VAL A 182 9.52 -12.38 -7.71
C VAL A 182 10.11 -11.65 -8.93
N TYR A 183 9.32 -11.50 -9.98
CA TYR A 183 9.68 -10.77 -11.20
C TYR A 183 9.37 -9.27 -11.14
N GLY A 184 8.95 -8.73 -9.99
CA GLY A 184 8.60 -7.32 -9.86
C GLY A 184 7.19 -6.96 -10.37
N LYS A 185 6.41 -7.97 -10.81
CA LYS A 185 5.06 -7.76 -11.33
C LYS A 185 4.07 -7.60 -10.18
N VAL A 186 3.20 -6.61 -10.29
CA VAL A 186 2.15 -6.34 -9.29
C VAL A 186 1.09 -7.42 -9.36
N ILE A 187 0.87 -8.14 -8.25
CA ILE A 187 -0.18 -9.17 -8.15
C ILE A 187 -1.45 -8.55 -7.55
N SER A 188 -1.29 -7.71 -6.52
CA SER A 188 -2.39 -7.10 -5.78
C SER A 188 -2.01 -5.72 -5.27
N GLU A 189 -2.95 -4.78 -5.32
CA GLU A 189 -2.80 -3.44 -4.74
C GLU A 189 -3.97 -3.17 -3.80
N SER A 190 -3.67 -2.75 -2.57
CA SER A 190 -4.68 -2.30 -1.61
C SER A 190 -4.32 -0.91 -1.12
N THR A 191 -5.15 0.08 -1.47
CA THR A 191 -5.01 1.44 -0.94
C THR A 191 -5.67 1.47 0.42
N GLN A 192 -4.87 1.64 1.48
CA GLN A 192 -5.40 1.72 2.85
C GLN A 192 -5.94 3.11 3.15
N ASN A 193 -5.16 4.14 2.81
CA ASN A 193 -5.54 5.54 2.98
C ASN A 193 -5.39 6.27 1.65
N PRO A 194 -6.48 6.79 1.04
CA PRO A 194 -6.36 7.58 -0.17
C PRO A 194 -5.64 8.91 0.13
N PRO A 195 -4.80 9.41 -0.79
CA PRO A 195 -4.20 10.73 -0.64
C PRO A 195 -5.27 11.82 -0.66
N LYS A 196 -5.07 12.88 0.11
CA LYS A 196 -5.90 14.08 0.06
C LYS A 196 -5.09 15.23 -0.49
N SER A 197 -5.55 15.81 -1.58
CA SER A 197 -4.91 16.98 -2.17
C SER A 197 -4.94 18.17 -1.21
N GLY A 198 -3.95 19.05 -1.34
CA GLY A 198 -3.92 20.30 -0.60
C GLY A 198 -5.00 21.29 -1.02
N ASP A 199 -5.21 22.30 -0.19
CA ASP A 199 -6.21 23.33 -0.42
C ASP A 199 -5.82 24.25 -1.58
N GLU A 200 -6.80 24.67 -2.36
CA GLU A 200 -6.61 25.72 -3.35
C GLU A 200 -6.38 27.08 -2.66
N LEU A 201 -5.46 27.87 -3.22
CA LEU A 201 -5.13 29.21 -2.75
C LEU A 201 -5.45 30.23 -3.82
N VAL A 202 -6.15 31.30 -3.44
CA VAL A 202 -6.39 32.47 -4.30
C VAL A 202 -5.65 33.64 -3.69
N LEU A 203 -4.73 34.23 -4.45
CA LEU A 203 -3.98 35.41 -4.06
C LEU A 203 -4.75 36.68 -4.45
N SER A 204 -4.45 37.79 -3.79
CA SER A 204 -4.93 39.12 -4.19
C SER A 204 -4.18 39.69 -5.40
N ILE A 205 -3.06 39.08 -5.77
CA ILE A 205 -2.20 39.46 -6.88
C ILE A 205 -2.97 39.38 -8.21
N ASP A 206 -2.79 40.38 -9.08
CA ASP A 206 -3.18 40.35 -10.49
C ASP A 206 -1.95 40.16 -11.38
N SER A 207 -1.81 38.96 -11.94
CA SER A 207 -0.71 38.54 -12.82
C SER A 207 -0.52 39.43 -14.05
N ARG A 208 -1.59 40.07 -14.56
CA ARG A 208 -1.52 40.92 -15.76
C ARG A 208 -0.91 42.27 -15.43
N ILE A 209 -1.28 42.84 -14.29
CA ILE A 209 -0.70 44.11 -13.81
C ILE A 209 0.73 43.85 -13.36
N GLN A 210 0.97 42.72 -12.72
CA GLN A 210 2.28 42.30 -12.25
C GLN A 210 3.30 42.16 -13.39
N SER A 211 2.98 41.41 -14.44
CA SER A 211 3.88 41.28 -15.60
C SER A 211 4.13 42.61 -16.27
N LYS A 212 3.09 43.44 -16.40
CA LYS A 212 3.25 44.76 -17.02
C LYS A 212 4.17 45.67 -16.22
N LEU A 213 4.08 45.64 -14.89
CA LEU A 213 4.96 46.40 -14.02
C LEU A 213 6.39 45.87 -14.07
N TYR A 214 6.57 44.54 -14.04
CA TYR A 214 7.88 43.90 -14.20
C TYR A 214 8.55 44.30 -15.51
N ASP A 215 7.85 44.19 -16.64
CA ASP A 215 8.39 44.55 -17.95
C ASP A 215 8.77 46.04 -18.01
N THR A 216 7.99 46.90 -17.34
CA THR A 216 8.26 48.34 -17.28
C THR A 216 9.52 48.64 -16.46
N ILE A 217 9.69 47.98 -15.32
CA ILE A 217 10.90 48.10 -14.48
C ILE A 217 12.11 47.54 -15.23
N GLU A 218 11.97 46.38 -15.89
CA GLU A 218 13.03 45.78 -16.69
C GLU A 218 13.49 46.74 -17.80
N GLN A 219 12.56 47.32 -18.57
CA GLN A 219 12.87 48.26 -19.63
C GLN A 219 13.55 49.52 -19.08
N LEU A 220 13.05 50.07 -17.97
CA LEU A 220 13.66 51.23 -17.33
C LEU A 220 15.08 50.92 -16.84
N SER A 221 15.28 49.74 -16.24
CA SER A 221 16.57 49.27 -15.75
C SER A 221 17.58 49.14 -16.88
N LYS A 222 17.17 48.56 -18.02
CA LYS A 222 18.01 48.43 -19.22
C LYS A 222 18.35 49.78 -19.86
N ASN A 223 17.40 50.72 -19.87
CA ASN A 223 17.58 52.03 -20.48
C ASN A 223 18.47 52.97 -19.67
N VAL A 224 18.33 52.95 -18.34
CA VAL A 224 19.07 53.86 -17.44
C VAL A 224 20.35 53.21 -16.90
N GLY A 225 20.45 51.88 -16.92
CA GLY A 225 21.60 51.13 -16.43
C GLY A 225 21.54 50.80 -14.93
N PHE A 226 20.35 50.62 -14.37
CA PHE A 226 20.20 50.14 -13.00
C PHE A 226 20.37 48.62 -12.91
N VAL A 227 20.79 48.14 -11.74
CA VAL A 227 21.07 46.72 -11.47
C VAL A 227 19.81 45.96 -11.05
N GLY A 228 18.79 46.66 -10.54
CA GLY A 228 17.54 46.07 -10.09
C GLY A 228 16.53 47.13 -9.69
N GLY A 229 15.31 46.70 -9.40
CA GLY A 229 14.22 47.57 -8.98
C GLY A 229 13.09 46.78 -8.34
N ALA A 230 12.25 47.45 -7.57
CA ALA A 230 11.06 46.87 -6.96
C ALA A 230 9.86 47.79 -7.12
N GLY A 231 8.65 47.22 -7.09
CA GLY A 231 7.41 47.97 -7.16
C GLY A 231 6.27 47.22 -6.50
N VAL A 232 5.49 47.93 -5.69
CA VAL A 232 4.31 47.38 -5.01
C VAL A 232 3.10 48.26 -5.33
N ILE A 233 2.00 47.63 -5.68
CA ILE A 233 0.70 48.29 -5.88
C ILE A 233 -0.26 47.68 -4.88
N MET A 234 -0.87 48.51 -4.03
CA MET A 234 -1.84 48.09 -3.04
C MET A 234 -3.16 48.85 -3.19
N ASP A 235 -4.25 48.18 -2.87
CA ASP A 235 -5.55 48.83 -2.66
C ASP A 235 -5.53 49.52 -1.28
N ILE A 236 -5.74 50.83 -1.26
CA ILE A 236 -5.70 51.64 -0.04
C ILE A 236 -6.92 51.44 0.88
N HIS A 237 -8.00 50.87 0.37
CA HIS A 237 -9.25 50.65 1.11
C HIS A 237 -9.30 49.25 1.71
N SER A 238 -8.89 48.22 0.97
CA SER A 238 -8.87 46.83 1.45
C SER A 238 -7.54 46.41 2.09
N GLY A 239 -6.45 47.10 1.76
CA GLY A 239 -5.09 46.70 2.14
C GLY A 239 -4.54 45.54 1.32
N GLU A 240 -5.27 45.08 0.29
CA GLU A 240 -4.81 44.00 -0.59
C GLU A 240 -3.63 44.44 -1.43
N ILE A 241 -2.60 43.60 -1.49
CA ILE A 241 -1.50 43.77 -2.45
C ILE A 241 -1.96 43.25 -3.80
N ILE A 242 -1.99 44.13 -4.80
CA ILE A 242 -2.40 43.81 -6.17
C ILE A 242 -1.21 43.37 -7.00
N THR A 243 -0.04 43.97 -6.77
CA THR A 243 1.21 43.53 -7.40
C THR A 243 2.34 43.72 -6.42
N GLU A 244 3.32 42.84 -6.48
CA GLU A 244 4.62 43.02 -5.86
C GLU A 244 5.65 42.49 -6.87
N VAL A 245 6.67 43.29 -7.15
CA VAL A 245 7.59 43.03 -8.25
C VAL A 245 9.00 43.26 -7.75
N SER A 246 9.88 42.29 -8.00
CA SER A 246 11.33 42.40 -7.80
C SER A 246 12.02 42.08 -9.13
N PHE A 247 12.84 43.00 -9.61
CA PHE A 247 13.67 42.83 -10.81
C PHE A 247 15.16 42.88 -10.43
N PRO A 248 16.01 41.99 -10.98
CA PRO A 248 15.66 40.80 -11.77
C PRO A 248 15.10 39.65 -10.92
N GLU A 249 14.39 38.72 -11.55
CA GLU A 249 13.88 37.49 -10.93
C GLU A 249 14.65 36.23 -11.37
N TYR A 250 14.57 35.18 -10.56
CA TYR A 250 14.98 33.83 -10.96
C TYR A 250 13.82 33.09 -11.64
N ASN A 251 14.07 31.88 -12.17
CA ASN A 251 12.99 31.04 -12.71
C ASN A 251 12.60 29.93 -11.73
N SER A 252 11.37 29.97 -11.20
CA SER A 252 10.84 28.97 -10.25
C SER A 252 10.82 27.54 -10.80
N GLN A 253 10.57 27.37 -12.10
CA GLN A 253 10.56 26.05 -12.74
C GLN A 253 11.98 25.44 -12.75
N THR A 254 13.00 26.21 -13.14
CA THR A 254 14.40 25.76 -13.13
C THR A 254 14.84 25.29 -11.75
N PHE A 255 14.47 26.03 -10.70
CA PHE A 255 14.78 25.65 -9.31
C PHE A 255 14.01 24.42 -8.83
N THR A 256 12.77 24.25 -9.28
CA THR A 256 11.93 23.10 -8.93
C THR A 256 12.41 21.83 -9.61
N ASP A 257 12.73 21.90 -10.90
CA ASP A 257 13.22 20.77 -11.68
C ASP A 257 14.61 20.34 -11.20
N GLY A 258 15.46 21.29 -10.80
CA GLY A 258 16.76 21.01 -10.18
C GLY A 258 17.78 20.33 -11.11
N THR A 259 17.47 20.18 -12.40
CA THR A 259 18.28 19.46 -13.39
C THR A 259 19.42 20.30 -13.94
N ASP A 260 19.23 21.62 -14.04
CA ASP A 260 20.20 22.55 -14.62
C ASP A 260 21.07 23.21 -13.51
N HIS A 261 22.03 22.44 -13.01
CA HIS A 261 22.92 22.88 -11.93
C HIS A 261 23.75 24.11 -12.32
N GLU A 262 24.11 24.26 -13.61
CA GLU A 262 24.87 25.41 -14.08
C GLU A 262 24.05 26.69 -14.01
N LYS A 263 22.81 26.70 -14.50
CA LYS A 263 21.92 27.87 -14.38
C LYS A 263 21.58 28.18 -12.94
N ILE A 264 21.33 27.17 -12.11
CA ILE A 264 21.05 27.38 -10.68
C ILE A 264 22.24 28.06 -10.00
N ASN A 265 23.47 27.57 -10.23
CA ASN A 265 24.68 28.18 -9.69
C ASN A 265 24.93 29.59 -10.25
N ALA A 266 24.54 29.86 -11.49
CA ALA A 266 24.61 31.20 -12.06
C ALA A 266 23.75 32.20 -11.26
N TYR A 267 22.51 31.84 -10.88
CA TYR A 267 21.65 32.70 -10.05
C TYR A 267 22.26 33.04 -8.68
N PHE A 268 23.04 32.13 -8.08
CA PHE A 268 23.72 32.39 -6.80
C PHE A 268 24.97 33.26 -6.92
N THR A 269 25.63 33.24 -8.07
CA THR A 269 26.88 34.00 -8.32
C THR A 269 26.64 35.33 -9.04
N ASP A 270 25.41 35.55 -9.52
CA ASP A 270 25.02 36.77 -10.21
C ASP A 270 25.09 38.00 -9.29
N LYS A 271 25.78 39.04 -9.75
CA LYS A 271 25.89 40.33 -9.04
C LYS A 271 24.56 41.07 -8.96
N THR A 272 23.62 40.75 -9.84
CA THR A 272 22.28 41.33 -9.87
C THR A 272 21.32 40.66 -8.87
N THR A 273 21.79 39.72 -8.05
CA THR A 273 21.05 39.12 -6.91
C THR A 273 19.57 38.81 -7.21
N PRO A 274 19.25 37.98 -8.21
CA PRO A 274 17.87 37.70 -8.63
C PRO A 274 17.04 36.93 -7.58
N LEU A 275 17.71 36.25 -6.65
CA LEU A 275 17.06 35.54 -5.53
C LEU A 275 16.56 36.50 -4.44
N LEU A 276 17.02 37.74 -4.43
CA LEU A 276 16.59 38.74 -3.45
C LEU A 276 15.21 39.27 -3.85
N ASP A 277 14.25 39.11 -2.96
CA ASP A 277 13.03 39.90 -3.01
C ASP A 277 13.31 41.32 -2.49
N ARG A 278 13.42 42.26 -3.42
CA ARG A 278 13.73 43.66 -3.14
C ARG A 278 12.56 44.44 -2.57
N ALA A 279 11.33 43.95 -2.72
CA ALA A 279 10.16 44.64 -2.19
C ALA A 279 10.08 44.51 -0.66
N THR A 280 10.49 43.36 -0.13
CA THR A 280 10.44 43.05 1.31
C THR A 280 11.79 43.14 2.02
N SER A 281 12.88 42.79 1.33
CA SER A 281 14.21 42.59 1.93
C SER A 281 15.28 43.53 1.36
N GLY A 282 14.89 44.51 0.55
CA GLY A 282 15.76 45.47 -0.15
C GLY A 282 16.00 46.78 0.58
#